data_AF-A0A521XHN9-F1
#
_entry.id   AF-A0A521XHN9-F1
#
_cell.length_a   1.000
_cell.length_b   1.000
_cell.length_c   1.000
_cell.angle_alpha   90.00
_cell.angle_beta   90.00
_cell.angle_gamma   90.00
#
_symmetry.space_group_name_H-M   'P 1'
#
loop_
_entity.id
_entity.type
_entity.pdbx_description
1 polymer ?
#
loop_
_entity_poly.entity_id
_entity_poly.type
_entity_poly.pdbx_seq_one_letter_code
_entity_poly.pdbx_strand_id
1 'polypeptide(L)'
;MRWIALGVLLVIASAHCGMVSAEQGVLVLKASTLEDRPLKGLVLTTMGDGGMGPPTDDLGKTRIRLGGDTRPGSPVKLLIAYSPGGKEMMFISPWNGEVIVPCFENAPNCVHPVWLTDTKNKEILRNGKALTATTERINHATLAKELEQREVLSQRQRRAVLEEQAKTIGLPPDDVDRAIRASGAQTRPASYQKGIAAIYEQRLADASRHIRASLQTADPGLFDKYVSLGWAEYRQRHYELAKEALLQAQMMRPDDRTVLEILSRVYRALKDFPNARLSMEKVVALGPATAGALYDLAIMQKNDQRLDLALRSLEKAKTISRDKDQLANIEFVIAGYLIHAGRRQEGLRRFESIKDQLGADRFAGNLAWFYAVADLEQEFFEALERALRVRTLETLLWIDQEVDINKYREHERFKALVARYPRQ
;
A
#
# COMPACT_ATOMS: atom_id res chain seq x y z
N MET A 1 3.79 -83.71 -21.99
CA MET A 1 2.99 -83.84 -20.75
C MET A 1 3.59 -82.91 -19.70
N ARG A 2 2.73 -82.08 -19.09
CA ARG A 2 2.92 -81.30 -17.85
C ARG A 2 3.94 -80.15 -17.83
N TRP A 3 3.38 -78.94 -18.01
CA TRP A 3 3.92 -77.69 -17.50
C TRP A 3 3.84 -77.68 -15.97
N ILE A 4 4.93 -77.30 -15.28
CA ILE A 4 4.93 -77.00 -13.85
C ILE A 4 5.13 -75.48 -13.72
N ALA A 5 4.08 -74.80 -13.27
CA ALA A 5 4.12 -73.38 -12.94
C ALA A 5 4.71 -73.21 -11.53
N LEU A 6 5.81 -72.47 -11.43
CA LEU A 6 6.43 -72.07 -10.16
C LEU A 6 5.78 -70.75 -9.70
N GLY A 7 4.93 -70.81 -8.68
CA GLY A 7 4.36 -69.61 -8.04
C GLY A 7 5.34 -69.02 -7.04
N VAL A 8 5.81 -67.80 -7.30
CA VAL A 8 6.55 -66.98 -6.32
C VAL A 8 5.54 -66.11 -5.58
N LEU A 9 5.35 -66.40 -4.30
CA LEU A 9 4.54 -65.61 -3.37
C LEU A 9 5.40 -64.45 -2.84
N LEU A 10 5.13 -63.24 -3.33
CA LEU A 10 5.77 -62.01 -2.84
C LEU A 10 4.94 -61.47 -1.67
N VAL A 11 5.41 -61.67 -0.44
CA VAL A 11 4.82 -61.08 0.77
C VAL A 11 5.32 -59.63 0.87
N ILE A 12 4.49 -58.68 0.45
CA ILE A 12 4.73 -57.25 0.69
C ILE A 12 4.26 -56.95 2.12
N ALA A 13 5.22 -56.87 3.05
CA ALA A 13 4.99 -56.32 4.38
C ALA A 13 4.81 -54.80 4.26
N SER A 14 3.57 -54.33 4.24
CA SER A 14 3.24 -52.91 4.29
C SER A 14 3.38 -52.40 5.72
N ALA A 15 4.57 -51.88 6.04
CA ALA A 15 4.78 -51.02 7.19
C ALA A 15 3.90 -49.78 7.03
N HIS A 16 2.72 -49.79 7.66
CA HIS A 16 1.86 -48.62 7.81
C HIS A 16 2.50 -47.69 8.84
N CYS A 17 3.54 -46.98 8.40
CA CYS A 17 3.97 -45.77 9.08
C CYS A 17 2.83 -44.76 8.88
N GLY A 18 2.10 -44.45 9.95
CA GLY A 18 1.02 -43.46 9.91
C GLY A 18 1.57 -42.11 9.47
N MET A 19 1.48 -41.82 8.18
CA MET A 19 1.67 -40.47 7.67
C MET A 19 0.52 -39.64 8.23
N VAL A 20 0.81 -38.85 9.27
CA VAL A 20 -0.06 -37.77 9.71
C VAL A 20 -0.15 -36.79 8.53
N SER A 21 -1.16 -36.96 7.69
CA SER A 21 -1.39 -36.07 6.56
C SER A 21 -1.75 -34.69 7.09
N ALA A 22 -0.98 -33.67 6.72
CA ALA A 22 -1.34 -32.28 6.97
C ALA A 22 -2.70 -31.97 6.31
N GLU A 23 -3.55 -31.20 6.99
CA GLU A 23 -4.83 -30.73 6.45
C GLU A 23 -4.55 -29.64 5.40
N GLN A 24 -4.24 -30.05 4.17
CA GLN A 24 -3.99 -29.13 3.07
C GLN A 24 -5.21 -28.21 2.84
N GLY A 25 -4.95 -26.91 2.65
CA GLY A 25 -6.00 -25.92 2.38
C GLY A 25 -6.86 -25.57 3.59
N VAL A 26 -6.39 -25.80 4.82
CA VAL A 26 -7.09 -25.40 6.05
C VAL A 26 -6.30 -24.29 6.76
N LEU A 27 -6.95 -23.14 6.96
CA LEU A 27 -6.42 -22.06 7.78
C LEU A 27 -6.82 -22.28 9.23
N VAL A 28 -5.82 -22.41 10.10
CA VAL A 28 -6.04 -22.51 11.56
C VAL A 28 -5.88 -21.13 12.18
N LEU A 29 -6.92 -20.66 12.86
CA LEU A 29 -6.94 -19.37 13.54
C LEU A 29 -7.03 -19.55 15.04
N LYS A 30 -6.41 -18.63 15.79
CA LYS A 30 -6.64 -18.46 17.23
C LYS A 30 -7.23 -17.07 17.50
N ALA A 31 -8.52 -17.01 17.80
CA ALA A 31 -9.22 -15.79 18.17
C ALA A 31 -9.04 -15.47 19.66
N SER A 32 -8.67 -14.23 19.97
CA SER A 32 -8.44 -13.79 21.35
C SER A 32 -8.93 -12.37 21.60
N THR A 33 -9.25 -12.06 22.87
CA THR A 33 -9.47 -10.68 23.33
C THR A 33 -8.14 -9.92 23.36
N LEU A 34 -8.20 -8.61 23.58
CA LEU A 34 -7.02 -7.77 23.71
C LEU A 34 -6.09 -8.12 24.89
N GLU A 35 -6.59 -8.89 25.86
CA GLU A 35 -5.84 -9.44 27.00
C GLU A 35 -5.34 -10.88 26.75
N ASP A 36 -5.30 -11.32 25.48
CA ASP A 36 -4.87 -12.66 25.06
C ASP A 36 -5.73 -13.81 25.61
N ARG A 37 -6.96 -13.51 26.04
CA ARG A 37 -7.93 -14.53 26.46
C ARG A 37 -8.62 -15.16 25.25
N PRO A 38 -8.81 -16.49 25.20
CA PRO A 38 -9.58 -17.16 24.16
C PRO A 38 -10.98 -16.58 23.96
N LEU A 39 -11.39 -16.41 22.71
CA LEU A 39 -12.77 -16.07 22.35
C LEU A 39 -13.50 -17.33 21.91
N LYS A 40 -14.46 -17.82 22.72
CA LYS A 40 -15.33 -18.96 22.38
C LYS A 40 -16.57 -18.52 21.59
N GLY A 41 -16.98 -19.32 20.62
CA GLY A 41 -18.26 -19.17 19.91
C GLY A 41 -18.26 -18.11 18.79
N LEU A 42 -17.09 -17.58 18.42
CA LEU A 42 -16.93 -16.69 17.27
C LEU A 42 -16.93 -17.52 15.99
N VAL A 43 -17.68 -17.09 14.98
CA VAL A 43 -17.68 -17.74 13.66
C VAL A 43 -17.01 -16.80 12.67
N LEU A 44 -15.95 -17.30 12.04
CA LEU A 44 -15.19 -16.59 11.02
C LEU A 44 -15.37 -17.28 9.66
N THR A 45 -15.36 -16.47 8.61
CA THR A 45 -15.41 -16.94 7.22
C THR A 45 -14.40 -16.18 6.38
N THR A 46 -14.09 -16.68 5.19
CA THR A 46 -13.29 -15.96 4.20
C THR A 46 -14.19 -15.23 3.21
N MET A 47 -13.70 -14.12 2.64
CA MET A 47 -14.28 -13.51 1.44
C MET A 47 -13.87 -14.33 0.20
N GLY A 48 -14.83 -14.79 -0.61
CA GLY A 48 -14.59 -15.62 -1.81
C GLY A 48 -14.91 -17.11 -1.59
N ASP A 49 -14.25 -17.99 -2.36
CA ASP A 49 -14.58 -19.43 -2.48
C ASP A 49 -14.17 -20.31 -1.29
N GLY A 50 -13.87 -19.72 -0.13
CA GLY A 50 -13.59 -20.46 1.09
C GLY A 50 -14.83 -20.69 1.95
N GLY A 51 -14.68 -21.54 2.96
CA GLY A 51 -15.77 -21.95 3.83
C GLY A 51 -15.98 -21.02 5.03
N MET A 52 -17.10 -21.25 5.71
CA MET A 52 -17.33 -20.76 7.07
C MET A 52 -16.72 -21.77 8.06
N GLY A 53 -15.87 -21.30 8.96
CA GLY A 53 -15.31 -22.15 10.01
C GLY A 53 -16.37 -22.52 11.06
N PRO A 54 -16.19 -23.61 11.82
CA PRO A 54 -17.00 -23.86 13.00
C PRO A 54 -16.79 -22.74 14.05
N PRO A 55 -17.73 -22.54 14.99
CA PRO A 55 -17.53 -21.64 16.12
C PRO A 55 -16.23 -21.96 16.85
N THR A 56 -15.49 -20.93 17.25
CA THR A 56 -14.24 -21.10 17.99
C THR A 56 -14.44 -21.88 19.29
N ASP A 57 -13.49 -22.78 19.59
CA ASP A 57 -13.52 -23.63 20.77
C ASP A 57 -13.16 -22.87 22.07
N ASP A 58 -13.05 -23.60 23.19
CA ASP A 58 -12.66 -23.04 24.50
C ASP A 58 -11.24 -22.44 24.52
N LEU A 59 -10.39 -22.81 23.55
CA LEU A 59 -9.05 -22.27 23.35
C LEU A 59 -9.05 -21.15 22.29
N GLY A 60 -10.22 -20.77 21.78
CA GLY A 60 -10.41 -19.74 20.77
C GLY A 60 -9.97 -20.20 19.38
N LYS A 61 -9.75 -21.49 19.17
CA LYS A 61 -9.29 -22.02 17.89
C LYS A 61 -10.45 -22.31 16.96
N THR A 62 -10.26 -22.03 15.67
CA THR A 62 -11.16 -22.47 14.59
C THR A 62 -10.34 -22.87 13.36
N ARG A 63 -10.97 -23.64 12.48
CA ARG A 63 -10.39 -24.17 11.24
C ARG A 63 -11.28 -23.77 10.08
N ILE A 64 -10.74 -23.01 9.14
CA ILE A 64 -11.48 -22.55 7.96
C ILE A 64 -10.91 -23.23 6.72
N ARG A 65 -11.76 -23.93 5.98
CA ARG A 65 -11.37 -24.49 4.68
C ARG A 65 -11.23 -23.36 3.66
N LEU A 66 -10.10 -23.32 2.98
CA LEU A 66 -9.79 -22.31 1.96
C LEU A 66 -10.25 -22.79 0.58
N GLY A 67 -10.29 -21.85 -0.38
CA GLY A 67 -10.50 -22.16 -1.80
C GLY A 67 -9.40 -23.08 -2.34
N GLY A 68 -9.72 -23.88 -3.36
CA GLY A 68 -8.84 -24.95 -3.85
C GLY A 68 -7.46 -24.51 -4.33
N ASP A 69 -7.33 -23.27 -4.81
CA ASP A 69 -6.08 -22.71 -5.32
C ASP A 69 -5.28 -21.91 -4.27
N THR A 70 -5.80 -21.77 -3.05
CA THR A 70 -5.15 -20.99 -1.99
C THR A 70 -3.96 -21.75 -1.40
N ARG A 71 -2.78 -21.12 -1.36
CA ARG A 71 -1.51 -21.73 -0.90
C ARG A 71 -0.96 -20.99 0.32
N PRO A 72 -0.01 -21.58 1.09
CA PRO A 72 0.75 -20.82 2.06
C PRO A 72 1.39 -19.59 1.40
N GLY A 73 1.32 -18.44 2.07
CA GLY A 73 1.73 -17.15 1.53
C GLY A 73 0.63 -16.38 0.80
N SER A 74 -0.48 -17.02 0.41
CA SER A 74 -1.61 -16.31 -0.21
C SER A 74 -2.32 -15.40 0.81
N PRO A 75 -2.72 -14.18 0.44
CA PRO A 75 -3.58 -13.35 1.28
C PRO A 75 -5.01 -13.89 1.27
N VAL A 76 -5.66 -13.87 2.44
CA VAL A 76 -7.06 -14.24 2.62
C VAL A 76 -7.73 -13.22 3.52
N LYS A 77 -8.85 -12.65 3.05
CA LYS A 77 -9.64 -11.71 3.83
C LYS A 77 -10.67 -12.43 4.68
N LEU A 78 -10.59 -12.25 5.99
CA LEU A 78 -11.51 -12.78 6.98
C LEU A 78 -12.67 -11.82 7.22
N LEU A 79 -13.84 -12.41 7.48
CA LEU A 79 -15.07 -11.74 7.88
C LEU A 79 -15.63 -12.41 9.13
N ILE A 80 -16.29 -11.62 9.98
CA ILE A 80 -17.00 -12.11 11.16
C ILE A 80 -18.41 -12.48 10.72
N ALA A 81 -18.72 -13.78 10.69
CA ALA A 81 -20.03 -14.28 10.31
C ALA A 81 -21.02 -14.27 11.48
N TYR A 82 -20.54 -14.63 12.67
CA TYR A 82 -21.33 -14.58 13.90
C TYR A 82 -20.46 -14.20 15.09
N SER A 83 -21.01 -13.35 15.95
CA SER A 83 -20.37 -12.88 17.17
C SER A 83 -21.05 -13.48 18.40
N PRO A 84 -20.27 -13.96 19.40
CA PRO A 84 -20.84 -14.59 20.59
C PRO A 84 -21.58 -13.58 21.47
N GLY A 85 -22.72 -14.00 22.03
CA GLY A 85 -23.45 -13.23 23.03
C GLY A 85 -24.07 -11.92 22.53
N GLY A 86 -24.37 -11.82 21.23
CA GLY A 86 -25.00 -10.62 20.63
C GLY A 86 -24.10 -9.38 20.60
N LYS A 87 -22.79 -9.56 20.85
CA LYS A 87 -21.81 -8.49 20.72
C LYS A 87 -21.58 -8.17 19.26
N GLU A 88 -21.24 -6.92 18.97
CA GLU A 88 -20.75 -6.55 17.66
C GLU A 88 -19.21 -6.52 17.75
N MET A 89 -18.57 -7.57 17.21
CA MET A 89 -17.12 -7.71 17.29
C MET A 89 -16.46 -7.06 16.07
N MET A 90 -15.26 -6.53 16.26
CA MET A 90 -14.39 -6.03 15.19
C MET A 90 -12.98 -6.60 15.32
N PHE A 91 -12.30 -6.75 14.19
CA PHE A 91 -10.88 -7.10 14.17
C PHE A 91 -10.03 -5.92 14.63
N ILE A 92 -9.06 -6.24 15.47
CA ILE A 92 -8.00 -5.32 15.89
C ILE A 92 -6.69 -5.69 15.24
N SER A 93 -6.36 -6.97 15.16
CA SER A 93 -5.18 -7.41 14.42
C SER A 93 -5.49 -8.76 13.75
N PRO A 94 -5.33 -8.87 12.41
CA PRO A 94 -5.13 -7.75 11.47
C PRO A 94 -6.39 -6.88 11.35
N TRP A 95 -6.25 -5.54 11.39
CA TRP A 95 -7.40 -4.62 11.42
C TRP A 95 -8.27 -4.67 10.15
N ASN A 96 -7.67 -4.99 9.01
CA ASN A 96 -8.35 -5.14 7.71
C ASN A 96 -8.91 -6.55 7.49
N GLY A 97 -8.74 -7.45 8.45
CA GLY A 97 -9.11 -8.86 8.37
C GLY A 97 -8.23 -9.68 7.41
N GLU A 98 -7.18 -9.11 6.81
CA GLU A 98 -6.34 -9.82 5.85
C GLU A 98 -5.24 -10.61 6.56
N VAL A 99 -5.26 -11.92 6.35
CA VAL A 99 -4.31 -12.87 6.91
C VAL A 99 -3.51 -13.48 5.78
N ILE A 100 -2.19 -13.57 5.96
CA ILE A 100 -1.35 -14.40 5.11
C ILE A 100 -1.49 -15.83 5.58
N VAL A 101 -1.91 -16.70 4.66
CA VAL A 101 -2.11 -18.11 4.93
C VAL A 101 -0.77 -18.69 5.39
N PRO A 102 -0.67 -19.19 6.63
CA PRO A 102 0.56 -19.78 7.12
C PRO A 102 0.77 -21.16 6.48
N CYS A 103 1.79 -21.87 6.94
CA CYS A 103 1.99 -23.27 6.62
C CYS A 103 0.73 -24.12 6.95
N PHE A 104 0.55 -25.27 6.30
CA PHE A 104 -0.61 -26.16 6.52
C PHE A 104 -0.31 -27.34 7.45
N GLU A 105 0.95 -27.49 7.81
CA GLU A 105 1.43 -28.47 8.77
C GLU A 105 0.77 -28.24 10.14
N ASN A 106 0.59 -29.32 10.89
CA ASN A 106 0.01 -29.22 12.23
C ASN A 106 1.06 -28.77 13.26
N ALA A 107 1.60 -27.56 13.06
CA ALA A 107 2.67 -26.98 13.86
C ALA A 107 2.23 -25.61 14.44
N PRO A 108 2.78 -25.17 15.59
CA PRO A 108 2.37 -23.91 16.22
C PRO A 108 2.56 -22.67 15.36
N ASN A 109 3.59 -22.64 14.50
CA ASN A 109 3.84 -21.58 13.53
C ASN A 109 2.84 -21.56 12.37
N CYS A 110 1.99 -22.57 12.25
CA CYS A 110 0.92 -22.68 11.26
C CYS A 110 -0.45 -22.18 11.80
N VAL A 111 -0.48 -21.64 13.02
CA VAL A 111 -1.67 -21.04 13.62
C VAL A 111 -1.57 -19.53 13.56
N HIS A 112 -2.49 -18.88 12.86
CA HIS A 112 -2.50 -17.43 12.79
C HIS A 112 -3.35 -16.83 13.93
N PRO A 113 -2.79 -15.96 14.78
CA PRO A 113 -3.57 -15.29 15.82
C PRO A 113 -4.42 -14.16 15.22
N VAL A 114 -5.63 -13.98 15.76
CA VAL A 114 -6.50 -12.83 15.46
C VAL A 114 -7.03 -12.24 16.74
N TRP A 115 -6.93 -10.93 16.88
CA TRP A 115 -7.42 -10.20 18.05
C TRP A 115 -8.67 -9.43 17.71
N LEU A 116 -9.69 -9.57 18.55
CA LEU A 116 -10.97 -8.90 18.37
C LEU A 116 -11.43 -8.23 19.67
N THR A 117 -12.26 -7.20 19.51
CA THR A 117 -12.93 -6.52 20.62
C THR A 117 -14.37 -6.20 20.24
N ASP A 118 -15.20 -5.98 21.25
CA ASP A 118 -16.52 -5.38 21.10
C ASP A 118 -16.38 -3.94 20.61
N THR A 119 -17.15 -3.53 19.60
CA THR A 119 -17.18 -2.15 19.07
C THR A 119 -17.59 -1.14 20.14
N LYS A 120 -18.32 -1.57 21.18
CA LYS A 120 -18.75 -0.71 22.30
C LYS A 120 -17.68 -0.56 23.38
N ASN A 121 -16.53 -1.22 23.26
CA ASN A 121 -15.44 -1.10 24.23
C ASN A 121 -14.72 0.25 24.10
N LYS A 122 -15.15 1.23 24.91
CA LYS A 122 -14.57 2.59 24.93
C LYS A 122 -13.15 2.65 25.50
N GLU A 123 -12.68 1.60 26.17
CA GLU A 123 -11.33 1.53 26.76
C GLU A 123 -10.27 1.03 25.78
N ILE A 124 -10.66 0.76 24.53
CA ILE A 124 -9.79 0.26 23.47
C ILE A 124 -8.53 1.11 23.26
N LEU A 125 -8.63 2.44 23.41
CA LEU A 125 -7.49 3.35 23.23
C LEU A 125 -6.45 3.26 24.35
N ARG A 126 -6.79 2.69 25.51
CA ARG A 126 -5.82 2.41 26.59
C ARG A 126 -5.03 1.13 26.33
N ASN A 127 -5.51 0.27 25.44
CA ASN A 127 -4.81 -0.96 25.08
C ASN A 127 -3.77 -0.69 23.98
N GLY A 128 -2.50 -1.01 24.26
CA GLY A 128 -1.41 -0.76 23.31
C GLY A 128 -1.59 -1.46 21.95
N LYS A 129 -2.08 -2.71 21.91
CA LYS A 129 -2.28 -3.44 20.64
C LYS A 129 -3.34 -2.75 19.78
N ALA A 130 -4.45 -2.35 20.41
CA ALA A 130 -5.54 -1.70 19.69
C ALA A 130 -5.20 -0.27 19.24
N LEU A 131 -4.45 0.48 20.06
CA LEU A 131 -3.92 1.78 19.64
C LEU A 131 -2.93 1.66 18.48
N THR A 132 -2.06 0.64 18.50
CA THR A 132 -1.13 0.34 17.39
C THR A 132 -1.89 0.12 16.09
N ALA A 133 -2.82 -0.84 16.09
CA ALA A 133 -3.62 -1.17 14.91
C ALA A 133 -4.44 0.02 14.40
N THR A 134 -4.99 0.83 15.32
CA THR A 134 -5.75 2.03 14.95
C THR A 134 -4.85 3.06 14.28
N THR A 135 -3.63 3.26 14.80
CA THR A 135 -2.64 4.20 14.26
C THR A 135 -2.14 3.74 12.89
N GLU A 136 -1.82 2.44 12.74
CA GLU A 136 -1.44 1.84 11.45
C GLU A 136 -2.53 2.06 10.42
N ARG A 137 -3.78 1.75 10.75
CA ARG A 137 -4.90 1.94 9.84
C ARG A 137 -5.04 3.39 9.36
N ILE A 138 -4.91 4.37 10.26
CA ILE A 138 -4.96 5.79 9.89
C ILE A 138 -3.77 6.15 8.99
N ASN A 139 -2.57 5.69 9.30
CA ASN A 139 -1.38 5.92 8.50
C ASN A 139 -1.49 5.26 7.11
N HIS A 140 -2.00 4.04 7.02
CA HIS A 140 -2.25 3.33 5.77
C HIS A 140 -3.32 4.02 4.92
N ALA A 141 -4.43 4.44 5.52
CA ALA A 141 -5.47 5.19 4.81
C ALA A 141 -4.95 6.55 4.31
N THR A 142 -4.13 7.22 5.11
CA THR A 142 -3.44 8.46 4.72
C THR A 142 -2.52 8.21 3.54
N LEU A 143 -1.64 7.19 3.64
CA LEU A 143 -0.74 6.78 2.57
C LEU A 143 -1.50 6.45 1.29
N ALA A 144 -2.55 5.61 1.35
CA ALA A 144 -3.33 5.23 0.18
C ALA A 144 -3.89 6.46 -0.56
N LYS A 145 -4.37 7.44 0.20
CA LYS A 145 -4.88 8.70 -0.34
C LYS A 145 -3.77 9.60 -0.92
N GLU A 146 -2.60 9.64 -0.30
CA GLU A 146 -1.42 10.33 -0.86
C GLU A 146 -0.91 9.67 -2.14
N LEU A 147 -0.99 8.33 -2.21
CA LEU A 147 -0.67 7.58 -3.43
C LEU A 147 -1.67 7.95 -4.53
N GLU A 148 -2.97 7.86 -4.27
CA GLU A 148 -4.01 8.20 -5.24
C GLU A 148 -3.93 9.65 -5.74
N GLN A 149 -3.74 10.61 -4.82
CA GLN A 149 -3.70 12.03 -5.13
C GLN A 149 -2.33 12.50 -5.64
N ARG A 150 -1.26 11.70 -5.46
CA ARG A 150 0.14 12.03 -5.79
C ARG A 150 0.64 13.29 -5.08
N GLU A 151 0.09 13.56 -3.91
CA GLU A 151 0.32 14.78 -3.13
C GLU A 151 0.41 14.43 -1.65
N VAL A 152 1.16 15.23 -0.89
CA VAL A 152 1.16 15.12 0.58
C VAL A 152 -0.14 15.74 1.10
N LEU A 153 -0.87 15.03 1.96
CA LEU A 153 -2.15 15.56 2.45
C LEU A 153 -1.94 16.78 3.35
N SER A 154 -2.79 17.80 3.17
CA SER A 154 -2.90 18.91 4.12
C SER A 154 -3.36 18.42 5.51
N GLN A 155 -3.13 19.23 6.55
CA GLN A 155 -3.62 18.92 7.90
C GLN A 155 -5.13 18.65 7.93
N ARG A 156 -5.91 19.43 7.16
CA ARG A 156 -7.36 19.26 7.04
C ARG A 156 -7.73 17.92 6.42
N GLN A 157 -7.02 17.50 5.37
CA GLN A 157 -7.27 16.20 4.71
C GLN A 157 -6.85 15.03 5.61
N ARG A 158 -5.72 15.12 6.30
CA ARG A 158 -5.31 14.10 7.29
C ARG A 158 -6.31 13.99 8.44
N ARG A 159 -6.83 15.13 8.92
CA ARG A 159 -7.89 15.15 9.92
C ARG A 159 -9.16 14.48 9.42
N ALA A 160 -9.55 14.70 8.17
CA ALA A 160 -10.70 14.02 7.57
C ALA A 160 -10.48 12.49 7.48
N VAL A 161 -9.27 12.03 7.16
CA VAL A 161 -8.92 10.60 7.18
C VAL A 161 -9.05 10.05 8.60
N LEU A 162 -8.52 10.74 9.61
CA LEU A 162 -8.69 10.36 11.02
C LEU A 162 -10.17 10.23 11.38
N GLU A 163 -10.99 11.22 11.05
CA GLU A 163 -12.42 11.24 11.39
C GLU A 163 -13.17 10.08 10.73
N GLU A 164 -12.92 9.85 9.44
CA GLU A 164 -13.48 8.73 8.69
C GLU A 164 -13.10 7.40 9.33
N GLN A 165 -11.80 7.21 9.60
CA GLN A 165 -11.32 5.99 10.22
C GLN A 165 -11.91 5.84 11.63
N ALA A 166 -11.80 6.82 12.53
CA ALA A 166 -12.32 6.74 13.89
C ALA A 166 -13.82 6.40 13.93
N LYS A 167 -14.62 6.96 13.01
CA LYS A 167 -16.06 6.66 12.87
C LYS A 167 -16.33 5.18 12.59
N THR A 168 -15.57 4.53 11.70
CA THR A 168 -15.78 3.10 11.37
C THR A 168 -15.58 2.15 12.56
N ILE A 169 -14.89 2.58 13.61
CA ILE A 169 -14.63 1.78 14.81
C ILE A 169 -15.33 2.36 16.05
N GLY A 170 -16.25 3.32 15.85
CA GLY A 170 -17.09 3.88 16.92
C GLY A 170 -16.34 4.76 17.94
N LEU A 171 -15.17 5.31 17.59
CA LEU A 171 -14.36 6.11 18.51
C LEU A 171 -14.42 7.61 18.21
N PRO A 172 -14.41 8.48 19.24
CA PRO A 172 -14.28 9.92 19.04
C PRO A 172 -12.94 10.28 18.41
N PRO A 173 -12.90 11.00 17.27
CA PRO A 173 -11.65 11.32 16.57
C PRO A 173 -10.62 12.06 17.45
N ASP A 174 -11.07 12.94 18.33
CA ASP A 174 -10.18 13.69 19.24
C ASP A 174 -9.54 12.82 20.32
N ASP A 175 -10.25 11.79 20.77
CA ASP A 175 -9.69 10.84 21.74
C ASP A 175 -8.65 9.95 21.06
N VAL A 176 -8.89 9.58 19.79
CA VAL A 176 -7.93 8.84 18.97
C VAL A 176 -6.66 9.68 18.74
N ASP A 177 -6.78 10.94 18.27
CA ASP A 177 -5.63 11.82 18.05
C ASP A 177 -4.80 11.98 19.34
N ARG A 178 -5.47 12.25 20.46
CA ARG A 178 -4.81 12.41 21.76
C ARG A 178 -4.09 11.15 22.21
N ALA A 179 -4.70 9.98 22.04
CA ALA A 179 -4.09 8.70 22.39
C ALA A 179 -2.85 8.41 21.54
N ILE A 180 -2.91 8.65 20.22
CA ILE A 180 -1.78 8.47 19.31
C ILE A 180 -0.61 9.37 19.73
N ARG A 181 -0.86 10.67 19.93
CA ARG A 181 0.18 11.62 20.36
C ARG A 181 0.77 11.27 21.72
N ALA A 182 -0.06 10.90 22.68
CA ALA A 182 0.39 10.47 24.00
C ALA A 182 1.30 9.24 23.90
N SER A 183 1.01 8.29 23.00
CA SER A 183 1.86 7.11 22.79
C SER A 183 3.24 7.47 22.23
N GLY A 184 3.32 8.47 21.34
CA GLY A 184 4.57 9.00 20.83
C GLY A 184 5.42 9.69 21.90
N ALA A 185 4.77 10.34 22.88
CA ALA A 185 5.41 11.10 23.95
C ALA A 185 5.86 10.27 25.16
N GLN A 186 5.54 8.98 25.24
CA GLN A 186 5.93 8.11 26.36
C GLN A 186 7.46 8.08 26.53
N THR A 187 7.98 7.93 27.75
CA THR A 187 9.43 7.93 28.03
C THR A 187 10.12 6.59 27.79
N ARG A 188 9.37 5.50 27.56
CA ARG A 188 9.91 4.15 27.29
C ARG A 188 10.92 4.15 26.12
N PRO A 189 11.87 3.21 26.02
CA PRO A 189 12.81 3.10 24.90
C PRO A 189 12.09 3.02 23.54
N ALA A 190 12.85 3.17 22.46
CA ALA A 190 12.30 3.13 21.10
C ALA A 190 11.39 1.92 20.89
N SER A 191 10.14 2.19 20.49
CA SER A 191 9.11 1.19 20.24
C SER A 191 8.46 1.46 18.89
N TYR A 192 7.87 0.42 18.30
CA TYR A 192 7.16 0.55 17.04
C TYR A 192 6.01 1.56 17.12
N GLN A 193 5.27 1.58 18.23
CA GLN A 193 4.20 2.56 18.52
C GLN A 193 4.67 4.01 18.39
N LYS A 194 5.85 4.35 18.94
CA LYS A 194 6.43 5.69 18.77
C LYS A 194 6.73 6.02 17.32
N GLY A 195 7.19 5.01 16.58
CA GLY A 195 7.49 5.12 15.16
C GLY A 195 6.26 5.50 14.33
N ILE A 196 5.18 4.75 14.48
CA ILE A 196 3.92 5.01 13.75
C ILE A 196 3.20 6.26 14.25
N ALA A 197 3.32 6.62 15.53
CA ALA A 197 2.86 7.93 16.02
C ALA A 197 3.66 9.08 15.39
N ALA A 198 4.97 8.92 15.21
CA ALA A 198 5.79 9.90 14.50
C ALA A 198 5.44 10.01 13.01
N ILE A 199 5.05 8.93 12.33
CA ILE A 199 4.49 9.00 10.95
C ILE A 199 3.21 9.83 10.94
N TYR A 200 2.30 9.55 11.88
CA TYR A 200 1.04 10.28 12.03
C TYR A 200 1.28 11.78 12.22
N GLU A 201 2.27 12.13 13.05
CA GLU A 201 2.69 13.50 13.32
C GLU A 201 3.64 14.10 12.27
N GLN A 202 3.95 13.36 11.19
CA GLN A 202 4.84 13.77 10.10
C GLN A 202 6.30 14.00 10.52
N ARG A 203 6.71 13.48 11.68
CA ARG A 203 8.10 13.51 12.19
C ARG A 203 8.88 12.31 11.62
N LEU A 204 9.17 12.35 10.33
CA LEU A 204 9.68 11.20 9.57
C LEU A 204 11.05 10.68 10.04
N ALA A 205 11.94 11.58 10.46
CA ALA A 205 13.25 11.19 11.01
C ALA A 205 13.09 10.41 12.32
N ASP A 206 12.20 10.87 13.21
CA ASP A 206 11.87 10.16 14.44
C ASP A 206 11.19 8.82 14.16
N ALA A 207 10.28 8.79 13.18
CA ALA A 207 9.61 7.57 12.75
C ALA A 207 10.64 6.52 12.34
N SER A 208 11.55 6.87 11.43
CA SER A 208 12.57 5.95 10.91
C SER A 208 13.49 5.44 12.01
N ARG A 209 13.92 6.32 12.93
CA ARG A 209 14.73 5.95 14.09
C ARG A 209 14.02 4.94 15.00
N HIS A 210 12.77 5.21 15.38
CA HIS A 210 12.02 4.36 16.29
C HIS A 210 11.61 3.03 15.66
N ILE A 211 11.19 3.03 14.38
CA ILE A 211 10.82 1.81 13.68
C ILE A 211 12.06 0.92 13.49
N ARG A 212 13.19 1.47 13.04
CA ARG A 212 14.45 0.70 12.87
C ARG A 212 14.89 0.05 14.17
N ALA A 213 14.82 0.76 15.30
CA ALA A 213 15.12 0.17 16.61
C ALA A 213 14.14 -0.95 16.99
N SER A 214 12.85 -0.81 16.63
CA SER A 214 11.84 -1.85 16.88
C SER A 214 11.97 -3.10 16.00
N LEU A 215 12.81 -3.08 14.95
CA LEU A 215 13.09 -4.28 14.15
C LEU A 215 13.97 -5.29 14.90
N GLN A 216 14.69 -4.83 15.94
CA GLN A 216 15.57 -5.68 16.77
C GLN A 216 14.83 -6.35 17.93
N THR A 217 13.52 -6.11 18.07
CA THR A 217 12.68 -6.73 19.09
C THR A 217 11.83 -7.84 18.50
N ALA A 218 11.50 -8.84 19.31
CA ALA A 218 10.61 -9.94 18.91
C ALA A 218 9.12 -9.53 18.79
N ASP A 219 8.80 -8.23 18.65
CA ASP A 219 7.41 -7.79 18.58
C ASP A 219 6.76 -8.25 17.26
N PRO A 220 5.50 -8.76 17.29
CA PRO A 220 4.74 -9.11 16.10
C PRO A 220 4.58 -7.94 15.11
N GLY A 221 4.19 -8.25 13.86
CA GLY A 221 3.90 -7.23 12.83
C GLY A 221 5.14 -6.80 12.03
N LEU A 222 6.06 -7.72 11.76
CA LEU A 222 7.31 -7.42 11.05
C LEU A 222 7.06 -6.83 9.65
N PHE A 223 6.04 -7.31 8.94
CA PHE A 223 5.61 -6.76 7.65
C PHE A 223 5.26 -5.27 7.77
N ASP A 224 4.36 -4.90 8.68
CA ASP A 224 3.86 -3.52 8.85
C ASP A 224 4.99 -2.56 9.27
N LYS A 225 5.94 -3.05 10.07
CA LYS A 225 7.17 -2.32 10.42
C LYS A 225 7.99 -1.97 9.17
N TYR A 226 8.22 -2.93 8.28
CA TYR A 226 8.99 -2.69 7.05
C TYR A 226 8.26 -1.78 6.08
N VAL A 227 6.93 -1.90 5.93
CA VAL A 227 6.13 -0.96 5.12
C VAL A 227 6.22 0.45 5.69
N SER A 228 6.03 0.61 7.00
CA SER A 228 6.10 1.90 7.68
C SER A 228 7.49 2.53 7.59
N LEU A 229 8.56 1.75 7.73
CA LEU A 229 9.93 2.22 7.54
C LEU A 229 10.18 2.65 6.10
N GLY A 230 9.81 1.81 5.13
CA GLY A 230 9.97 2.09 3.71
C GLY A 230 9.26 3.37 3.30
N TRP A 231 8.05 3.58 3.79
CA TRP A 231 7.31 4.81 3.59
C TRP A 231 7.97 6.04 4.21
N ALA A 232 8.42 5.94 5.47
CA ALA A 232 9.08 7.05 6.15
C ALA A 232 10.41 7.45 5.46
N GLU A 233 11.18 6.47 4.99
CA GLU A 233 12.42 6.71 4.25
C GLU A 233 12.16 7.28 2.85
N TYR A 234 11.13 6.79 2.14
CA TYR A 234 10.72 7.34 0.84
C TYR A 234 10.38 8.83 0.95
N ARG A 235 9.61 9.20 1.97
CA ARG A 235 9.23 10.60 2.18
C ARG A 235 10.38 11.51 2.59
N GLN A 236 11.42 10.97 3.22
CA GLN A 236 12.67 11.67 3.48
C GLN A 236 13.61 11.71 2.26
N ARG A 237 13.19 11.13 1.13
CA ARG A 237 14.00 10.97 -0.09
C ARG A 237 15.22 10.06 0.09
N HIS A 238 15.25 9.25 1.15
CA HIS A 238 16.24 8.19 1.34
C HIS A 238 15.85 6.96 0.53
N TYR A 239 15.79 7.10 -0.80
CA TYR A 239 15.16 6.11 -1.68
C TYR A 239 15.82 4.72 -1.63
N GLU A 240 17.15 4.64 -1.41
CA GLU A 240 17.82 3.35 -1.24
C GLU A 240 17.39 2.62 0.05
N LEU A 241 17.35 3.33 1.18
CA LEU A 241 16.85 2.78 2.44
C LEU A 241 15.36 2.39 2.35
N ALA A 242 14.57 3.18 1.61
CA ALA A 242 13.18 2.86 1.33
C ALA A 242 13.05 1.56 0.55
N LYS A 243 13.87 1.37 -0.50
CA LYS A 243 13.92 0.16 -1.31
C LYS A 243 14.26 -1.06 -0.44
N GLU A 244 15.32 -0.98 0.36
CA GLU A 244 15.74 -2.06 1.25
C GLU A 244 14.61 -2.52 2.17
N ALA A 245 13.95 -1.58 2.87
CA ALA A 245 12.84 -1.89 3.77
C ALA A 245 11.65 -2.51 3.02
N LEU A 246 11.26 -1.96 1.87
CA LEU A 246 10.12 -2.46 1.10
C LEU A 246 10.38 -3.82 0.45
N LEU A 247 11.62 -4.14 0.09
CA LEU A 247 11.99 -5.47 -0.38
C LEU A 247 11.81 -6.52 0.73
N GLN A 248 12.11 -6.19 1.98
CA GLN A 248 11.81 -7.08 3.12
C GLN A 248 10.31 -7.31 3.28
N ALA A 249 9.49 -6.25 3.15
CA ALA A 249 8.03 -6.39 3.16
C ALA A 249 7.53 -7.25 1.98
N GLN A 250 8.07 -7.03 0.77
CA GLN A 250 7.72 -7.79 -0.42
C GLN A 250 8.07 -9.28 -0.29
N MET A 251 9.19 -9.63 0.34
CA MET A 251 9.54 -11.04 0.59
C MET A 251 8.48 -11.77 1.42
N MET A 252 7.79 -11.06 2.33
CA MET A 252 6.72 -11.63 3.16
C MET A 252 5.38 -11.64 2.44
N ARG A 253 5.09 -10.61 1.65
CA ARG A 253 3.86 -10.47 0.86
C ARG A 253 4.20 -9.99 -0.56
N PRO A 254 4.52 -10.92 -1.50
CA PRO A 254 5.01 -10.57 -2.84
C PRO A 254 4.03 -9.74 -3.68
N ASP A 255 2.75 -9.92 -3.40
CA ASP A 255 1.62 -9.36 -4.14
C ASP A 255 0.85 -8.32 -3.31
N ASP A 256 1.46 -7.76 -2.25
CA ASP A 256 0.86 -6.65 -1.51
C ASP A 256 0.83 -5.39 -2.40
N ARG A 257 -0.38 -4.92 -2.70
CA ARG A 257 -0.61 -3.78 -3.59
C ARG A 257 0.10 -2.51 -3.11
N THR A 258 0.04 -2.21 -1.82
CA THR A 258 0.63 -0.99 -1.25
C THR A 258 2.15 -1.04 -1.33
N VAL A 259 2.76 -2.19 -1.03
CA VAL A 259 4.22 -2.39 -1.19
C VAL A 259 4.64 -2.20 -2.64
N LEU A 260 3.93 -2.80 -3.60
CA LEU A 260 4.23 -2.67 -5.01
C LEU A 260 4.06 -1.23 -5.52
N GLU A 261 3.05 -0.50 -5.05
CA GLU A 261 2.85 0.91 -5.38
C GLU A 261 4.00 1.79 -4.85
N ILE A 262 4.40 1.63 -3.59
CA ILE A 262 5.52 2.40 -3.03
C ILE A 262 6.82 2.03 -3.73
N LEU A 263 7.09 0.74 -3.96
CA LEU A 263 8.27 0.27 -4.69
C LEU A 263 8.35 0.89 -6.08
N SER A 264 7.24 0.97 -6.82
CA SER A 264 7.23 1.60 -8.14
C SER A 264 7.71 3.06 -8.10
N ARG A 265 7.32 3.81 -7.06
CA ARG A 265 7.73 5.20 -6.86
C ARG A 265 9.16 5.33 -6.41
N VAL A 266 9.61 4.43 -5.52
CA VAL A 266 11.00 4.33 -5.09
C VAL A 266 11.91 4.04 -6.28
N TYR A 267 11.58 3.03 -7.08
CA TYR A 267 12.31 2.69 -8.30
C TYR A 267 12.34 3.85 -9.29
N ARG A 268 11.20 4.53 -9.50
CA ARG A 268 11.17 5.75 -10.34
C ARG A 268 12.10 6.83 -9.81
N ALA A 269 12.11 7.09 -8.51
CA ALA A 269 12.97 8.09 -7.89
C ALA A 269 14.46 7.73 -8.00
N LEU A 270 14.78 6.43 -7.95
CA LEU A 270 16.11 5.87 -8.21
C LEU A 270 16.46 5.79 -9.70
N LYS A 271 15.55 6.19 -10.60
CA LYS A 271 15.66 6.06 -12.06
C LYS A 271 15.80 4.62 -12.57
N ASP A 272 15.42 3.64 -11.75
CA ASP A 272 15.26 2.24 -12.15
C ASP A 272 13.88 2.05 -12.81
N PHE A 273 13.75 2.60 -14.02
CA PHE A 273 12.49 2.62 -14.75
C PHE A 273 11.94 1.23 -15.12
N PRO A 274 12.77 0.23 -15.48
CA PRO A 274 12.28 -1.12 -15.72
C PRO A 274 11.57 -1.72 -14.50
N ASN A 275 12.18 -1.64 -13.31
CA ASN A 275 11.54 -2.17 -12.10
C ASN A 275 10.35 -1.32 -11.67
N ALA A 276 10.40 0.00 -11.84
CA ALA A 276 9.26 0.87 -11.58
C ALA A 276 8.02 0.46 -12.40
N ARG A 277 8.21 0.19 -13.70
CA ARG A 277 7.16 -0.30 -14.58
C ARG A 277 6.67 -1.69 -14.16
N LEU A 278 7.57 -2.64 -13.94
CA LEU A 278 7.20 -4.01 -13.56
C LEU A 278 6.39 -4.06 -12.26
N SER A 279 6.77 -3.26 -11.24
CA SER A 279 5.99 -3.14 -10.00
C SER A 279 4.59 -2.61 -10.26
N MET A 280 4.44 -1.56 -11.08
CA MET A 280 3.13 -0.97 -11.37
C MET A 280 2.28 -1.85 -12.31
N GLU A 281 2.89 -2.63 -13.21
CA GLU A 281 2.21 -3.65 -14.02
C GLU A 281 1.57 -4.72 -13.12
N LYS A 282 2.26 -5.15 -12.06
CA LYS A 282 1.67 -6.05 -11.06
C LYS A 282 0.50 -5.39 -10.34
N VAL A 283 0.63 -4.12 -9.91
CA VAL A 283 -0.46 -3.37 -9.24
C VAL A 283 -1.75 -3.38 -10.07
N VAL A 284 -1.67 -3.14 -11.38
CA VAL A 284 -2.85 -3.15 -12.25
C VAL A 284 -3.38 -4.56 -12.58
N ALA A 285 -2.59 -5.61 -12.33
CA ALA A 285 -2.97 -7.00 -12.53
C ALA A 285 -3.66 -7.63 -11.30
N LEU A 286 -3.41 -7.10 -10.09
CA LEU A 286 -3.95 -7.63 -8.82
C LEU A 286 -5.46 -7.37 -8.60
N GLY A 287 -6.12 -6.61 -9.47
CA GLY A 287 -7.55 -6.34 -9.40
C GLY A 287 -8.03 -5.39 -10.49
N PRO A 288 -9.30 -4.97 -10.47
CA PRO A 288 -9.81 -3.98 -11.41
C PRO A 288 -8.96 -2.70 -11.38
N ALA A 289 -8.27 -2.42 -12.47
CA ALA A 289 -7.42 -1.26 -12.56
C ALA A 289 -8.24 0.03 -12.44
N THR A 290 -7.83 0.95 -11.56
CA THR A 290 -8.42 2.28 -11.46
C THR A 290 -7.80 3.22 -12.49
N ALA A 291 -8.50 4.31 -12.83
CA ALA A 291 -7.94 5.34 -13.71
C ALA A 291 -6.61 5.89 -13.17
N GLY A 292 -6.52 6.06 -11.84
CA GLY A 292 -5.30 6.49 -11.17
C GLY A 292 -4.15 5.50 -11.32
N ALA A 293 -4.38 4.19 -11.16
CA ALA A 293 -3.35 3.17 -11.31
C ALA A 293 -2.86 3.06 -12.76
N LEU A 294 -3.76 3.16 -13.75
CA LEU A 294 -3.39 3.18 -15.17
C LEU A 294 -2.60 4.43 -15.56
N TYR A 295 -2.93 5.57 -14.97
CA TYR A 295 -2.16 6.81 -15.13
C TYR A 295 -0.75 6.68 -14.54
N ASP A 296 -0.62 6.12 -13.33
CA ASP A 296 0.70 5.88 -12.72
C ASP A 296 1.53 4.89 -13.56
N LEU A 297 0.89 3.84 -14.07
CA LEU A 297 1.52 2.90 -15.00
C LEU A 297 2.02 3.61 -16.27
N ALA A 298 1.24 4.52 -16.84
CA ALA A 298 1.65 5.28 -18.00
C ALA A 298 2.89 6.15 -17.73
N ILE A 299 3.01 6.75 -16.53
CA ILE A 299 4.22 7.48 -16.11
C ILE A 299 5.41 6.52 -16.06
N MET A 300 5.26 5.35 -15.45
CA MET A 300 6.37 4.38 -15.38
C MET A 300 6.77 3.88 -16.76
N GLN A 301 5.80 3.62 -17.64
CA GLN A 301 6.02 3.22 -19.03
C GLN A 301 6.71 4.31 -19.84
N LYS A 302 6.33 5.59 -19.66
CA LYS A 302 7.02 6.72 -20.30
C LYS A 302 8.46 6.81 -19.86
N ASN A 303 8.70 6.73 -18.56
CA ASN A 303 10.05 6.77 -18.01
C ASN A 303 10.91 5.59 -18.49
N ASP A 304 10.32 4.40 -18.70
CA ASP A 304 10.97 3.22 -19.31
C ASP A 304 10.98 3.28 -20.86
N GLN A 305 10.74 4.45 -21.47
CA GLN A 305 10.74 4.68 -22.92
C GLN A 305 9.74 3.81 -23.72
N ARG A 306 8.70 3.29 -23.06
CA ARG A 306 7.61 2.52 -23.66
C ARG A 306 6.41 3.41 -23.99
N LEU A 307 6.62 4.46 -24.79
CA LEU A 307 5.61 5.50 -25.06
C LEU A 307 4.29 4.95 -25.64
N ASP A 308 4.37 3.95 -26.53
CA ASP A 308 3.16 3.33 -27.10
C ASP A 308 2.31 2.63 -26.03
N LEU A 309 2.96 1.97 -25.06
CA LEU A 309 2.27 1.36 -23.93
C LEU A 309 1.69 2.43 -23.01
N ALA A 310 2.45 3.50 -22.75
CA ALA A 310 2.00 4.62 -21.92
C ALA A 310 0.73 5.28 -22.47
N LEU A 311 0.69 5.55 -23.78
CA LEU A 311 -0.50 6.10 -24.45
C LEU A 311 -1.69 5.14 -24.37
N ARG A 312 -1.49 3.83 -24.57
CA ARG A 312 -2.56 2.82 -24.40
C ARG A 312 -3.11 2.79 -22.97
N SER A 313 -2.23 2.86 -21.97
CA SER A 313 -2.60 2.93 -20.55
C SER A 313 -3.45 4.18 -20.25
N LEU A 314 -3.07 5.34 -20.78
CA LEU A 314 -3.82 6.59 -20.61
C LEU A 314 -5.17 6.56 -21.31
N GLU A 315 -5.26 6.03 -22.54
CA GLU A 315 -6.55 5.89 -23.22
C GLU A 315 -7.49 4.97 -22.43
N LYS A 316 -6.97 3.87 -21.88
CA LYS A 316 -7.75 3.02 -20.97
C LYS A 316 -8.17 3.77 -19.71
N ALA A 317 -7.26 4.53 -19.08
CA ALA A 317 -7.55 5.35 -17.90
C ALA A 317 -8.67 6.35 -18.17
N LYS A 318 -8.63 7.01 -19.33
CA LYS A 318 -9.67 7.94 -19.79
C LYS A 318 -11.03 7.26 -19.92
N THR A 319 -11.10 6.05 -20.49
CA THR A 319 -12.39 5.34 -20.66
C THR A 319 -13.09 4.99 -19.35
N ILE A 320 -12.33 4.79 -18.27
CA ILE A 320 -12.88 4.39 -16.96
C ILE A 320 -13.01 5.55 -15.97
N SER A 321 -12.31 6.66 -16.22
CA SER A 321 -12.39 7.85 -15.37
C SER A 321 -13.81 8.44 -15.41
N ARG A 322 -14.34 8.74 -14.22
CA ARG A 322 -15.64 9.39 -14.02
C ARG A 322 -15.51 10.81 -13.49
N ASP A 323 -14.33 11.17 -13.02
CA ASP A 323 -14.03 12.48 -12.49
C ASP A 323 -13.55 13.42 -13.61
N LYS A 324 -14.14 14.62 -13.68
CA LYS A 324 -13.86 15.58 -14.76
C LYS A 324 -12.42 16.11 -14.67
N ASP A 325 -11.91 16.30 -13.46
CA ASP A 325 -10.56 16.82 -13.26
C ASP A 325 -9.51 15.75 -13.62
N GLN A 326 -9.75 14.50 -13.24
CA GLN A 326 -8.94 13.36 -13.64
C GLN A 326 -8.96 13.17 -15.16
N LEU A 327 -10.12 13.31 -15.82
CA LEU A 327 -10.23 13.26 -17.28
C LEU A 327 -9.41 14.37 -17.95
N ALA A 328 -9.56 15.61 -17.49
CA ALA A 328 -8.81 16.75 -18.02
C ALA A 328 -7.30 16.55 -17.86
N ASN A 329 -6.88 16.01 -16.71
CA ASN A 329 -5.49 15.67 -16.45
C ASN A 329 -4.96 14.56 -17.38
N ILE A 330 -5.75 13.51 -17.63
CA ILE A 330 -5.38 12.42 -18.53
C ILE A 330 -5.22 12.93 -19.96
N GLU A 331 -6.19 13.70 -20.48
CA GLU A 331 -6.13 14.31 -21.82
C GLU A 331 -4.88 15.18 -21.99
N PHE A 332 -4.55 15.93 -20.94
CA PHE A 332 -3.37 16.76 -20.91
C PHE A 332 -2.08 15.95 -21.01
N VAL A 333 -1.94 14.88 -20.23
CA VAL A 333 -0.75 14.02 -20.30
C VAL A 333 -0.66 13.30 -21.64
N ILE A 334 -1.79 12.86 -22.22
CA ILE A 334 -1.83 12.31 -23.58
C ILE A 334 -1.25 13.31 -24.57
N ALA A 335 -1.64 14.59 -24.50
CA ALA A 335 -1.12 15.63 -25.39
C ALA A 335 0.42 15.75 -25.33
N GLY A 336 1.00 15.73 -24.13
CA GLY A 336 2.45 15.75 -23.96
C GLY A 336 3.14 14.46 -24.41
N TYR A 337 2.54 13.29 -24.14
CA TYR A 337 3.11 12.00 -24.59
C TYR A 337 3.06 11.83 -26.12
N LEU A 338 2.07 12.43 -26.79
CA LEU A 338 2.05 12.50 -28.25
C LEU A 338 3.25 13.29 -28.79
N ILE A 339 3.63 14.40 -28.15
CA ILE A 339 4.83 15.15 -28.54
C ILE A 339 6.09 14.29 -28.33
N HIS A 340 6.21 13.64 -27.17
CA HIS A 340 7.31 12.70 -26.92
C HIS A 340 7.41 11.56 -27.96
N ALA A 341 6.27 11.07 -28.43
CA ALA A 341 6.19 10.04 -29.46
C ALA A 341 6.45 10.57 -30.89
N GLY A 342 6.93 11.81 -31.04
CA GLY A 342 7.19 12.44 -32.34
C GLY A 342 5.95 12.98 -33.06
N ARG A 343 4.75 12.84 -32.47
CA ARG A 343 3.47 13.31 -33.03
C ARG A 343 3.17 14.74 -32.60
N ARG A 344 4.14 15.64 -32.79
CA ARG A 344 4.12 17.00 -32.21
C ARG A 344 2.88 17.82 -32.59
N GLN A 345 2.51 17.82 -33.87
CA GLN A 345 1.34 18.57 -34.36
C GLN A 345 0.01 18.06 -33.78
N GLU A 346 -0.07 16.77 -33.47
CA GLU A 346 -1.25 16.21 -32.83
C GLU A 346 -1.31 16.55 -31.34
N GLY A 347 -0.19 16.40 -30.64
CA GLY A 347 -0.09 16.77 -29.23
C GLY A 347 -0.39 18.25 -28.98
N LEU A 348 0.15 19.16 -29.79
CA LEU A 348 -0.16 20.58 -29.69
C LEU A 348 -1.63 20.90 -29.96
N ARG A 349 -2.21 20.37 -31.05
CA ARG A 349 -3.64 20.56 -31.33
C ARG A 349 -4.52 20.06 -30.20
N ARG A 350 -4.16 18.91 -29.61
CA ARG A 350 -4.89 18.34 -28.48
C ARG A 350 -4.80 19.23 -27.25
N PHE A 351 -3.60 19.70 -26.90
CA PHE A 351 -3.40 20.65 -25.81
C PHE A 351 -4.20 21.93 -26.01
N GLU A 352 -4.15 22.52 -27.20
CA GLU A 352 -4.90 23.74 -27.54
C GLU A 352 -6.42 23.57 -27.35
N SER A 353 -6.97 22.39 -27.64
CA SER A 353 -8.40 22.14 -27.47
C SER A 353 -8.86 22.04 -26.00
N ILE A 354 -7.93 21.83 -25.06
CA ILE A 354 -8.25 21.61 -23.64
C ILE A 354 -7.69 22.70 -22.72
N LYS A 355 -6.69 23.49 -23.15
CA LYS A 355 -5.92 24.38 -22.25
C LYS A 355 -6.78 25.40 -21.49
N ASP A 356 -7.85 25.91 -22.09
CA ASP A 356 -8.74 26.89 -21.46
C ASP A 356 -9.66 26.26 -20.41
N GLN A 357 -9.87 24.94 -20.49
CA GLN A 357 -10.61 24.16 -19.49
C GLN A 357 -9.70 23.81 -18.30
N LEU A 358 -8.38 23.88 -18.48
CA LEU A 358 -7.39 23.62 -17.44
C LEU A 358 -7.20 24.88 -16.62
N GLY A 359 -7.70 24.88 -15.38
CA GLY A 359 -7.38 25.95 -14.44
C GLY A 359 -5.86 26.07 -14.27
N ALA A 360 -5.29 27.23 -14.62
CA ALA A 360 -3.84 27.43 -14.70
C ALA A 360 -3.09 27.10 -13.40
N ASP A 361 -3.70 27.32 -12.24
CA ASP A 361 -3.14 26.96 -10.94
C ASP A 361 -3.39 25.47 -10.58
N ARG A 362 -4.51 24.90 -11.03
CA ARG A 362 -4.90 23.50 -10.74
C ARG A 362 -3.93 22.50 -11.35
N PHE A 363 -3.47 22.77 -12.57
CA PHE A 363 -2.57 21.89 -13.32
C PHE A 363 -1.20 22.51 -13.57
N ALA A 364 -0.76 23.47 -12.75
CA ALA A 364 0.46 24.25 -12.99
C ALA A 364 1.72 23.39 -13.20
N GLY A 365 1.92 22.34 -12.39
CA GLY A 365 3.07 21.44 -12.54
C GLY A 365 3.03 20.63 -13.83
N ASN A 366 1.84 20.17 -14.21
CA ASN A 366 1.65 19.45 -15.48
C ASN A 366 1.82 20.39 -16.68
N LEU A 367 1.29 21.63 -16.62
CA LEU A 367 1.54 22.69 -17.61
C LEU A 367 3.04 22.94 -17.81
N ALA A 368 3.80 23.08 -16.72
CA ALA A 368 5.25 23.20 -16.79
C ALA A 368 5.87 21.99 -17.51
N TRP A 369 5.50 20.77 -17.12
CA TRP A 369 5.96 19.56 -17.79
C TRP A 369 5.65 19.56 -19.30
N PHE A 370 4.42 19.90 -19.71
CA PHE A 370 4.07 19.93 -21.13
C PHE A 370 4.88 20.95 -21.92
N TYR A 371 5.02 22.18 -21.41
CA TYR A 371 5.81 23.21 -22.08
C TYR A 371 7.27 22.80 -22.19
N ALA A 372 7.82 22.13 -21.17
CA ALA A 372 9.16 21.55 -21.25
C ALA A 372 9.26 20.51 -22.37
N VAL A 373 8.30 19.59 -22.47
CA VAL A 373 8.27 18.55 -23.52
C VAL A 373 8.05 19.14 -24.91
N ALA A 374 7.28 20.23 -25.01
CA ALA A 374 6.96 20.90 -26.27
C ALA A 374 8.08 21.83 -26.78
N ASP A 375 9.18 21.97 -26.04
CA ASP A 375 10.27 22.92 -26.28
C ASP A 375 9.79 24.39 -26.27
N LEU A 376 8.81 24.71 -25.42
CA LEU A 376 8.27 26.05 -25.20
C LEU A 376 8.89 26.64 -23.94
N GLU A 377 10.12 27.14 -24.06
CA GLU A 377 10.98 27.49 -22.92
C GLU A 377 10.41 28.63 -22.05
N GLN A 378 9.89 29.68 -22.67
CA GLN A 378 9.39 30.83 -21.93
C GLN A 378 8.18 30.41 -21.08
N GLU A 379 7.23 29.72 -21.70
CA GLU A 379 6.01 29.21 -21.09
C GLU A 379 6.32 28.17 -20.01
N PHE A 380 7.35 27.34 -20.23
CA PHE A 380 7.84 26.41 -19.21
C PHE A 380 8.24 27.13 -17.93
N PHE A 381 9.07 28.18 -18.02
CA PHE A 381 9.51 28.89 -16.83
C PHE A 381 8.38 29.64 -16.12
N GLU A 382 7.45 30.23 -16.88
CA GLU A 382 6.26 30.89 -16.31
C GLU A 382 5.35 29.89 -15.58
N ALA A 383 5.11 28.73 -16.19
CA ALA A 383 4.32 27.66 -15.59
C ALA A 383 5.04 27.03 -14.39
N LEU A 384 6.36 26.87 -14.44
CA LEU A 384 7.17 26.34 -13.34
C LEU A 384 7.14 27.27 -12.13
N GLU A 385 7.26 28.57 -12.35
CA GLU A 385 7.16 29.57 -11.27
C GLU A 385 5.77 29.55 -10.63
N ARG A 386 4.71 29.45 -11.46
CA ARG A 386 3.34 29.26 -10.96
C ARG A 386 3.22 27.98 -10.13
N ALA A 387 3.76 26.86 -10.61
CA ALA A 387 3.73 25.58 -9.91
C ALA A 387 4.44 25.65 -8.55
N LEU A 388 5.64 26.24 -8.51
CA LEU A 388 6.39 26.45 -7.27
C LEU A 388 5.65 27.37 -6.28
N ARG A 389 4.90 28.36 -6.76
CA ARG A 389 4.10 29.24 -5.91
C ARG A 389 2.88 28.55 -5.30
N VAL A 390 2.18 27.73 -6.08
CA VAL A 390 0.92 27.09 -5.64
C VAL A 390 1.19 25.82 -4.84
N ARG A 391 2.22 25.05 -5.22
CA ARG A 391 2.55 23.72 -4.68
C ARG A 391 4.06 23.53 -4.57
N THR A 392 4.70 24.29 -3.67
CA THR A 392 6.16 24.33 -3.57
C THR A 392 6.78 22.96 -3.36
N LEU A 393 6.34 22.22 -2.35
CA LEU A 393 6.95 20.94 -1.97
C LEU A 393 6.78 19.88 -3.06
N GLU A 394 5.56 19.74 -3.59
CA GLU A 394 5.21 18.79 -4.63
C GLU A 394 5.95 19.09 -5.93
N THR A 395 6.05 20.36 -6.29
CA THR A 395 6.79 20.79 -7.49
C THR A 395 8.28 20.50 -7.33
N LEU A 396 8.87 20.75 -6.17
CA LEU A 396 10.28 20.42 -5.90
C LEU A 396 10.53 18.91 -5.89
N LEU A 397 9.58 18.09 -5.43
CA LEU A 397 9.66 16.62 -5.54
C LEU A 397 9.59 16.15 -6.99
N TRP A 398 8.66 16.70 -7.77
CA TRP A 398 8.55 16.42 -9.20
C TRP A 398 9.83 16.82 -9.94
N ILE A 399 10.38 18.02 -9.66
CA ILE A 399 11.63 18.49 -10.24
C ILE A 399 12.77 17.51 -10.01
N ASP A 400 12.89 16.90 -8.84
CA ASP A 400 13.99 15.96 -8.56
C ASP A 400 13.89 14.66 -9.40
N GLN A 401 12.66 14.25 -9.74
CA GLN A 401 12.40 12.96 -10.38
C GLN A 401 12.18 13.07 -11.89
N GLU A 402 11.74 14.21 -12.40
CA GLU A 402 11.37 14.36 -13.80
C GLU A 402 12.60 14.48 -14.71
N VAL A 403 12.68 13.59 -15.69
CA VAL A 403 13.80 13.50 -16.62
C VAL A 403 13.64 14.43 -17.81
N ASP A 404 12.40 14.77 -18.17
CA ASP A 404 12.11 15.59 -19.36
C ASP A 404 12.60 17.04 -19.20
N ILE A 405 12.79 17.49 -17.95
CA ILE A 405 13.32 18.82 -17.63
C ILE A 405 14.84 18.84 -17.44
N ASN A 406 15.54 17.71 -17.62
CA ASN A 406 17.00 17.64 -17.40
C ASN A 406 17.77 18.67 -18.24
N LYS A 407 17.29 18.97 -19.46
CA LYS A 407 17.87 19.99 -20.34
C LYS A 407 17.87 21.41 -19.75
N TYR A 408 17.00 21.70 -18.79
CA TYR A 408 16.90 23.00 -18.13
C TYR A 408 17.67 23.10 -16.81
N ARG A 409 18.17 21.99 -16.26
CA ARG A 409 18.78 22.00 -14.91
C ARG A 409 19.99 22.91 -14.77
N GLU A 410 20.77 23.04 -15.85
CA GLU A 410 21.94 23.92 -15.90
C GLU A 410 21.61 25.36 -16.29
N HIS A 411 20.37 25.65 -16.68
CA HIS A 411 19.94 26.97 -17.11
C HIS A 411 19.87 27.95 -15.92
N GLU A 412 20.44 29.16 -16.07
CA GLU A 412 20.52 30.16 -14.99
C GLU A 412 19.14 30.52 -14.40
N ARG A 413 18.14 30.75 -15.27
CA ARG A 413 16.75 31.00 -14.85
C ARG A 413 16.16 29.84 -14.04
N PHE A 414 16.51 28.59 -14.36
CA PHE A 414 16.04 27.42 -13.63
C PHE A 414 16.65 27.39 -12.22
N LYS A 415 17.98 27.54 -12.12
CA LYS A 415 18.70 27.58 -10.84
C LYS A 415 18.18 28.70 -9.95
N ALA A 416 18.06 29.92 -10.50
CA ALA A 416 17.54 31.07 -9.78
C ALA A 416 16.10 30.86 -9.30
N LEU A 417 15.24 30.28 -10.14
CA LEU A 417 13.85 30.02 -9.79
C LEU A 417 13.74 28.97 -8.69
N VAL A 418 14.44 27.84 -8.80
CA VAL A 418 14.41 26.77 -7.77
C VAL A 418 14.99 27.28 -6.44
N ALA A 419 16.08 28.07 -6.48
CA ALA A 419 16.71 28.61 -5.27
C ALA A 419 15.81 29.57 -4.48
N ARG A 420 14.83 30.22 -5.13
CA ARG A 420 13.86 31.11 -4.45
C ARG A 420 12.88 30.39 -3.53
N TYR A 421 12.68 29.08 -3.71
CA TYR A 421 11.67 28.32 -2.99
C TYR A 421 12.35 27.28 -2.08
N PRO A 422 12.34 27.48 -0.75
CA PRO A 422 13.03 26.58 0.17
C PRO A 422 12.35 25.21 0.22
N ARG A 423 13.19 24.16 0.34
CA ARG A 423 12.75 22.81 0.70
C ARG A 423 12.49 22.81 2.22
N GLN A 424 11.26 23.14 2.62
CA GLN A 424 10.87 23.13 4.04
C GLN A 424 10.76 21.70 4.58
#